data_AF-A0A954PBI6-F1
#
_entry.id   AF-A0A954PBI6-F1
#
_cell.length_a   1.000
_cell.length_b   1.000
_cell.length_c   1.000
_cell.angle_alpha   90.00
_cell.angle_beta   90.00
_cell.angle_gamma   90.00
#
_symmetry.space_group_name_H-M   'P 1'
#
loop_
_entity.id
_entity.type
_entity.pdbx_description
1 polymer ?
#
loop_
_entity_poly.entity_id
_entity_poly.type
_entity_poly.pdbx_seq_one_letter_code
_entity_poly.pdbx_strand_id
1 'polypeptide(L)'
;MVSLNESGQGQYMIVDNFKGFPAEQVTFATQIQLTGDNNAPLISYSAEGRHNEFLVNTFADGTVHIGVANTHVGFHSAVNLYDGQMHDVAVTWDSETGDAKFFVDGKLAGQVNVSAGAKIADGGTLIFGQEQDTAGGGFDANNVLQGRINDIRIFNGVRTAEQIANDAAGNIVDTTESRLVSRYPFNEGGNVAEDFVGRNDLRLEGGVARYVPSTGDYDTAVFSGKSTDYSIQQTSNGNYVVRDLSGNDGTDTLYSIEAFEFADGKFRMVEGELVAVNEGSHEASVFHVSSGFQAVDGAGGTDTIQFTGSLTDYSVVKVSDGSLLVTDRRPDSPDGVVVIRNVENYLFSDGLRMHSDF
;
A
#
# COMPACT_ATOMS: atom_id res chain seq x y z
N MET A 1 2.16 0.22 3.95
CA MET A 1 1.28 -0.98 3.90
C MET A 1 0.33 -0.85 2.72
N VAL A 2 -0.13 -1.97 2.17
CA VAL A 2 -1.02 -2.00 1.01
C VAL A 2 -2.32 -2.70 1.40
N SER A 3 -3.46 -2.13 1.01
CA SER A 3 -4.76 -2.79 1.12
C SER A 3 -5.03 -3.58 -0.16
N LEU A 4 -5.56 -4.80 0.01
CA LEU A 4 -5.90 -5.73 -1.05
C LEU A 4 -7.27 -6.35 -0.78
N ASN A 5 -8.21 -6.14 -1.68
CA ASN A 5 -9.51 -6.79 -1.74
C ASN A 5 -10.31 -6.71 -0.42
N GLU A 6 -10.12 -5.67 0.41
CA GLU A 6 -10.80 -5.52 1.71
C GLU A 6 -12.33 -5.47 1.54
N SER A 7 -12.80 -4.91 0.44
CA SER A 7 -14.01 -5.43 -0.19
C SER A 7 -13.82 -5.34 -1.69
N GLY A 8 -14.04 -6.43 -2.42
CA GLY A 8 -13.63 -6.56 -3.83
C GLY A 8 -12.85 -7.85 -4.09
N GLN A 9 -12.52 -8.10 -5.35
CA GLN A 9 -11.75 -9.28 -5.78
C GLN A 9 -10.84 -8.99 -6.99
N GLY A 10 -10.56 -7.71 -7.28
CA GLY A 10 -9.81 -7.28 -8.47
C GLY A 10 -8.38 -6.80 -8.22
N GLN A 11 -8.01 -6.60 -6.95
CA GLN A 11 -6.73 -6.01 -6.55
C GLN A 11 -5.65 -7.10 -6.42
N TYR A 12 -4.48 -6.83 -7.00
CA TYR A 12 -3.29 -7.68 -6.88
C TYR A 12 -2.01 -6.89 -7.10
N MET A 13 -0.87 -7.46 -6.78
CA MET A 13 0.44 -6.90 -7.12
C MET A 13 1.19 -7.92 -7.96
N ILE A 14 1.90 -7.48 -9.01
CA ILE A 14 2.49 -8.38 -10.00
C ILE A 14 3.94 -8.01 -10.34
N VAL A 15 4.80 -9.03 -10.46
CA VAL A 15 6.08 -8.96 -11.18
C VAL A 15 6.06 -9.97 -12.31
N ASP A 16 6.12 -9.47 -13.55
CA ASP A 16 6.31 -10.30 -14.74
C ASP A 16 7.80 -10.64 -14.90
N ASN A 17 8.12 -11.86 -15.35
CA ASN A 17 9.49 -12.29 -15.65
C ASN A 17 10.46 -12.07 -14.47
N PHE A 18 10.03 -12.45 -13.27
CA PHE A 18 10.76 -12.30 -12.02
C PHE A 18 12.19 -12.83 -12.16
N LYS A 19 13.17 -12.05 -11.71
CA LYS A 19 14.60 -12.34 -11.84
C LYS A 19 15.18 -12.87 -10.53
N GLY A 20 15.69 -14.09 -10.58
CA GLY A 20 16.39 -14.73 -9.48
C GLY A 20 15.46 -15.30 -8.42
N PHE A 21 14.28 -15.83 -8.79
CA PHE A 21 13.46 -16.56 -7.82
C PHE A 21 14.27 -17.75 -7.27
N PRO A 22 14.28 -18.00 -5.94
CA PRO A 22 15.13 -19.05 -5.38
C PRO A 22 14.78 -20.45 -5.87
N ALA A 23 15.76 -21.17 -6.41
CA ALA A 23 15.53 -22.45 -7.06
C ALA A 23 15.49 -23.66 -6.11
N GLU A 24 16.35 -23.67 -5.09
CA GLU A 24 16.55 -24.84 -4.22
C GLU A 24 16.16 -24.58 -2.77
N GLN A 25 16.22 -23.32 -2.31
CA GLN A 25 15.84 -22.96 -0.96
C GLN A 25 15.22 -21.57 -0.96
N VAL A 26 14.05 -21.43 -0.34
CA VAL A 26 13.34 -20.15 -0.28
C VAL A 26 12.96 -19.83 1.15
N THR A 27 13.08 -18.55 1.51
CA THR A 27 12.28 -17.97 2.59
C THR A 27 11.45 -16.84 2.04
N PHE A 28 10.13 -16.95 2.17
CA PHE A 28 9.19 -15.86 1.95
C PHE A 28 8.74 -15.33 3.31
N ALA A 29 8.69 -14.02 3.51
CA ALA A 29 8.17 -13.43 4.73
C ALA A 29 7.42 -12.12 4.44
N THR A 30 6.39 -11.82 5.21
CA THR A 30 5.57 -10.62 5.04
C THR A 30 4.79 -10.33 6.32
N GLN A 31 4.37 -9.09 6.51
CA GLN A 31 3.34 -8.73 7.48
C GLN A 31 1.96 -8.79 6.80
N ILE A 32 0.96 -9.34 7.47
CA ILE A 32 -0.41 -9.43 6.96
C ILE A 32 -1.46 -9.14 8.03
N GLN A 33 -2.60 -8.61 7.63
CA GLN A 33 -3.84 -8.62 8.41
C GLN A 33 -4.96 -9.08 7.50
N LEU A 34 -5.58 -10.22 7.79
CA LEU A 34 -6.71 -10.74 7.02
C LEU A 34 -8.02 -10.23 7.62
N THR A 35 -8.91 -9.72 6.78
CA THR A 35 -10.17 -9.09 7.20
C THR A 35 -11.42 -9.75 6.63
N GLY A 36 -11.26 -10.68 5.67
CA GLY A 36 -12.35 -11.47 5.08
C GLY A 36 -12.17 -12.98 5.31
N ASP A 37 -13.13 -13.76 4.80
CA ASP A 37 -13.20 -15.22 5.02
C ASP A 37 -12.73 -16.04 3.80
N ASN A 38 -12.27 -15.38 2.73
CA ASN A 38 -11.74 -16.04 1.53
C ASN A 38 -10.44 -16.81 1.83
N ASN A 39 -10.12 -17.79 0.98
CA ASN A 39 -8.81 -18.41 1.00
C ASN A 39 -7.78 -17.36 0.59
N ALA A 40 -6.76 -17.14 1.40
CA ALA A 40 -5.79 -16.07 1.18
C ALA A 40 -4.47 -16.62 0.62
N PRO A 41 -4.21 -16.46 -0.69
CA PRO A 41 -2.90 -16.71 -1.26
C PRO A 41 -1.92 -15.64 -0.79
N LEU A 42 -1.03 -16.01 0.13
CA LEU A 42 -0.01 -15.10 0.67
C LEU A 42 1.09 -14.81 -0.35
N ILE A 43 1.35 -15.75 -1.26
CA ILE A 43 2.26 -15.63 -2.41
C ILE A 43 1.85 -16.65 -3.46
N SER A 44 1.75 -16.24 -4.73
CA SER A 44 1.49 -17.13 -5.87
C SER A 44 2.52 -16.86 -6.96
N TYR A 45 3.36 -17.85 -7.25
CA TYR A 45 4.38 -17.78 -8.28
C TYR A 45 4.17 -18.88 -9.31
N SER A 46 4.04 -18.50 -10.59
CA SER A 46 3.89 -19.41 -11.73
C SER A 46 5.10 -19.33 -12.65
N ALA A 47 5.66 -20.48 -13.02
CA ALA A 47 6.77 -20.57 -13.96
C ALA A 47 6.70 -21.87 -14.78
N GLU A 48 7.24 -21.86 -16.01
CA GLU A 48 7.32 -23.04 -16.90
C GLU A 48 5.99 -23.81 -17.10
N GLY A 49 4.86 -23.09 -17.15
CA GLY A 49 3.53 -23.69 -17.29
C GLY A 49 3.00 -24.38 -16.03
N ARG A 50 3.71 -24.27 -14.89
CA ARG A 50 3.23 -24.65 -13.57
C ARG A 50 2.62 -23.43 -12.90
N HIS A 51 1.34 -23.51 -12.58
CA HIS A 51 0.57 -22.41 -11.99
C HIS A 51 0.94 -22.21 -10.52
N ASN A 52 1.23 -23.33 -9.84
CA ASN A 52 1.63 -23.38 -8.45
C ASN A 52 3.09 -23.80 -8.32
N GLU A 53 3.99 -23.03 -8.94
CA GLU A 53 5.42 -23.27 -8.86
C GLU A 53 5.95 -23.05 -7.44
N PHE A 54 5.53 -21.94 -6.82
CA PHE A 54 5.62 -21.73 -5.38
C PHE A 54 4.33 -21.03 -4.91
N LEU A 55 3.58 -21.66 -4.00
CA LEU A 55 2.31 -21.15 -3.48
C LEU A 55 2.27 -21.31 -1.96
N VAL A 56 1.79 -20.29 -1.26
CA VAL A 56 1.33 -20.41 0.12
C VAL A 56 -0.11 -19.92 0.17
N ASN A 57 -1.04 -20.79 0.52
CA ASN A 57 -2.46 -20.46 0.62
C ASN A 57 -2.97 -20.80 2.02
N THR A 58 -3.73 -19.88 2.64
CA THR A 58 -4.31 -20.07 3.97
C THR A 58 -5.83 -20.09 3.89
N PHE A 59 -6.47 -20.72 4.87
CA PHE A 59 -7.91 -20.91 4.92
C PHE A 59 -8.47 -20.51 6.30
N ALA A 60 -9.70 -20.03 6.35
CA ALA A 60 -10.35 -19.56 7.57
C ALA A 60 -10.51 -20.65 8.66
N ASP A 61 -10.45 -21.92 8.29
CA ASP A 61 -10.45 -23.05 9.23
C ASP A 61 -9.08 -23.32 9.89
N GLY A 62 -8.06 -22.53 9.55
CA GLY A 62 -6.69 -22.67 10.04
C GLY A 62 -5.81 -23.57 9.18
N THR A 63 -6.33 -24.14 8.09
CA THR A 63 -5.52 -24.89 7.12
C THR A 63 -4.52 -23.97 6.43
N VAL A 64 -3.32 -24.46 6.19
CA VAL A 64 -2.28 -23.83 5.37
C VAL A 64 -1.78 -24.86 4.36
N HIS A 65 -1.80 -24.49 3.08
CA HIS A 65 -1.22 -25.26 1.99
C HIS A 65 0.08 -24.62 1.54
N ILE A 66 1.14 -25.42 1.48
CA ILE A 66 2.40 -25.05 0.85
C ILE A 66 2.57 -25.86 -0.42
N GLY A 67 2.68 -25.17 -1.56
CA GLY A 67 2.83 -25.72 -2.89
C GLY A 67 4.22 -25.47 -3.46
N VAL A 68 4.83 -26.52 -4.02
CA VAL A 68 6.09 -26.43 -4.78
C VAL A 68 6.00 -27.34 -6.00
N ALA A 69 6.31 -26.80 -7.18
CA ALA A 69 6.26 -27.51 -8.47
C ALA A 69 4.93 -28.23 -8.71
N ASN A 70 3.80 -27.50 -8.56
CA ASN A 70 2.41 -27.97 -8.67
C ASN A 70 1.96 -29.06 -7.67
N THR A 71 2.82 -29.45 -6.71
CA THR A 71 2.43 -30.35 -5.62
C THR A 71 2.23 -29.54 -4.35
N HIS A 72 1.11 -29.74 -3.65
CA HIS A 72 0.83 -29.06 -2.38
C HIS A 72 0.55 -30.04 -1.25
N VAL A 73 0.94 -29.66 -0.03
CA VAL A 73 0.65 -30.39 1.20
C VAL A 73 0.06 -29.43 2.22
N GLY A 74 -1.01 -29.88 2.89
CA GLY A 74 -1.72 -29.11 3.90
C GLY A 74 -1.40 -29.53 5.33
N PHE A 75 -1.45 -28.57 6.26
CA PHE A 75 -1.43 -28.78 7.70
C PHE A 75 -2.32 -27.73 8.38
N HIS A 76 -2.69 -27.94 9.64
CA HIS A 76 -3.38 -26.91 10.43
C HIS A 76 -2.36 -26.07 11.17
N SER A 77 -2.43 -24.75 11.00
CA SER A 77 -1.63 -23.79 11.74
C SER A 77 -1.99 -23.81 13.22
N ALA A 78 -0.99 -23.65 14.10
CA ALA A 78 -1.20 -23.45 15.53
C ALA A 78 -1.73 -22.05 15.89
N VAL A 79 -1.73 -21.11 14.92
CA VAL A 79 -2.18 -19.72 15.08
C VAL A 79 -3.25 -19.42 14.04
N ASN A 80 -4.36 -18.81 14.47
CA ASN A 80 -5.39 -18.31 13.57
C ASN A 80 -4.94 -16.98 12.96
N LEU A 81 -4.91 -16.88 11.63
CA LEU A 81 -4.61 -15.62 10.91
C LEU A 81 -5.86 -14.81 10.58
N TYR A 82 -7.05 -15.41 10.74
CA TYR A 82 -8.35 -14.82 10.44
C TYR A 82 -8.98 -14.24 11.71
N ASP A 83 -8.21 -13.47 12.48
CA ASP A 83 -8.65 -12.82 13.72
C ASP A 83 -8.68 -11.28 13.61
N GLY A 84 -8.41 -10.75 12.42
CA GLY A 84 -8.36 -9.33 12.14
C GLY A 84 -7.15 -8.61 12.75
N GLN A 85 -6.15 -9.32 13.28
CA GLN A 85 -4.90 -8.74 13.77
C GLN A 85 -3.80 -8.76 12.70
N MET A 86 -2.82 -7.87 12.87
CA MET A 86 -1.59 -7.92 12.09
C MET A 86 -0.68 -9.04 12.62
N HIS A 87 -0.15 -9.86 11.72
CA HIS A 87 0.82 -10.93 11.99
C HIS A 87 2.05 -10.79 11.11
N ASP A 88 3.22 -11.17 11.61
CA ASP A 88 4.41 -11.42 10.78
C ASP A 88 4.44 -12.91 10.41
N VAL A 89 4.35 -13.22 9.11
CA VAL A 89 4.33 -14.59 8.60
C VAL A 89 5.61 -14.87 7.82
N ALA A 90 6.21 -16.04 8.04
CA ALA A 90 7.32 -16.52 7.23
C ALA A 90 7.14 -17.99 6.83
N VAL A 91 7.56 -18.32 5.61
CA VAL A 91 7.57 -19.68 5.07
C VAL A 91 8.96 -19.99 4.57
N THR A 92 9.54 -21.10 5.03
CA THR A 92 10.79 -21.63 4.48
C THR A 92 10.51 -22.91 3.71
N TRP A 93 11.25 -23.18 2.64
CA TRP A 93 11.30 -24.49 1.99
C TRP A 93 12.73 -24.85 1.59
N ASP A 94 13.12 -26.10 1.78
CA ASP A 94 14.41 -26.68 1.41
C ASP A 94 14.24 -27.87 0.46
N SER A 95 14.79 -27.76 -0.75
CA SER A 95 14.71 -28.79 -1.78
C SER A 95 15.33 -30.11 -1.33
N GLU A 96 16.47 -30.10 -0.60
CA GLU A 96 17.17 -31.34 -0.27
C GLU A 96 16.28 -32.32 0.51
N THR A 97 15.50 -31.79 1.44
CA THR A 97 14.66 -32.56 2.36
C THR A 97 13.16 -32.45 2.06
N GLY A 98 12.78 -31.47 1.23
CA GLY A 98 11.40 -31.01 1.06
C GLY A 98 10.83 -30.32 2.31
N ASP A 99 11.65 -30.05 3.34
CA ASP A 99 11.18 -29.49 4.59
C ASP A 99 10.62 -28.09 4.40
N ALA A 100 9.33 -27.91 4.68
CA ALA A 100 8.65 -26.63 4.64
C ALA A 100 8.12 -26.26 6.02
N LYS A 101 8.46 -25.06 6.50
CA LYS A 101 8.06 -24.57 7.83
C LYS A 101 7.29 -23.26 7.69
N PHE A 102 6.23 -23.15 8.45
CA PHE A 102 5.38 -21.97 8.53
C PHE A 102 5.51 -21.35 9.91
N PHE A 103 5.82 -20.06 9.95
CA PHE A 103 6.02 -19.29 11.15
C PHE A 103 5.00 -18.16 11.21
N VAL A 104 4.48 -17.91 12.41
CA VAL A 104 3.62 -16.77 12.72
C VAL A 104 4.19 -16.09 13.96
N ASP A 105 4.39 -14.77 13.87
CA ASP A 105 4.94 -13.92 14.92
C ASP A 105 6.25 -14.45 15.51
N GLY A 106 7.15 -14.90 14.61
CA GLY A 106 8.47 -15.43 14.96
C GLY A 106 8.48 -16.86 15.50
N LYS A 107 7.34 -17.55 15.58
CA LYS A 107 7.21 -18.89 16.16
C LYS A 107 6.74 -19.91 15.12
N LEU A 108 7.27 -21.12 15.20
CA LEU A 108 6.84 -22.22 14.34
C LEU A 108 5.35 -22.54 14.59
N ALA A 109 4.53 -22.39 13.56
CA ALA A 109 3.10 -22.63 13.58
C ALA A 109 2.71 -23.90 12.81
N GLY A 110 3.59 -24.43 11.96
CA GLY A 110 3.42 -25.75 11.36
C GLY A 110 4.58 -26.15 10.44
N GLN A 111 4.60 -27.41 10.04
CA GLN A 111 5.67 -28.01 9.25
C GLN A 111 5.17 -29.20 8.44
N VAL A 112 5.63 -29.33 7.20
CA VAL A 112 5.35 -30.44 6.29
C VAL A 112 6.56 -30.75 5.42
N ASN A 113 6.58 -31.91 4.76
CA ASN A 113 7.52 -32.18 3.68
C ASN A 113 6.78 -32.10 2.33
N VAL A 114 7.30 -31.32 1.39
CA VAL A 114 6.75 -31.16 0.05
C VAL A 114 7.88 -31.11 -0.99
N SER A 115 7.71 -31.88 -2.07
CA SER A 115 8.55 -31.82 -3.28
C SER A 115 10.07 -31.92 -3.04
N ALA A 116 10.52 -32.84 -2.19
CA ALA A 116 11.96 -33.09 -2.00
C ALA A 116 12.66 -33.39 -3.34
N GLY A 117 13.79 -32.74 -3.59
CA GLY A 117 14.59 -32.80 -4.81
C GLY A 117 14.07 -31.94 -5.97
N ALA A 118 12.94 -31.25 -5.81
CA ALA A 118 12.43 -30.35 -6.84
C ALA A 118 13.28 -29.09 -7.00
N LYS A 119 13.18 -28.43 -8.15
CA LYS A 119 13.77 -27.11 -8.37
C LYS A 119 12.68 -26.17 -8.84
N ILE A 120 12.63 -24.99 -8.23
CA ILE A 120 11.76 -23.90 -8.65
C ILE A 120 12.41 -23.19 -9.83
N ALA A 121 11.66 -22.97 -10.90
CA ALA A 121 12.12 -22.29 -12.10
C ALA A 121 12.15 -20.76 -11.92
N ASP A 122 13.13 -20.11 -12.53
CA ASP A 122 13.24 -18.64 -12.58
C ASP A 122 12.46 -18.05 -13.77
N GLY A 123 12.29 -16.72 -13.81
CA GLY A 123 11.67 -16.03 -14.94
C GLY A 123 10.14 -16.16 -14.99
N GLY A 124 9.52 -16.59 -13.91
CA GLY A 124 8.07 -16.73 -13.78
C GLY A 124 7.34 -15.41 -13.51
N THR A 125 6.06 -15.50 -13.20
CA THR A 125 5.20 -14.38 -12.82
C THR A 125 4.85 -14.50 -11.34
N LEU A 126 5.22 -13.50 -10.55
CA LEU A 126 4.93 -13.42 -9.12
C LEU A 126 3.68 -12.56 -8.89
N ILE A 127 2.73 -13.06 -8.12
CA ILE A 127 1.53 -12.34 -7.70
C ILE A 127 1.33 -12.40 -6.17
N PHE A 128 0.85 -11.28 -5.64
CA PHE A 128 0.26 -11.15 -4.31
C PHE A 128 -1.18 -10.67 -4.46
N GLY A 129 -2.10 -11.17 -3.63
CA GLY A 129 -3.52 -10.78 -3.68
C GLY A 129 -4.44 -11.83 -4.31
N GLN A 130 -3.94 -12.61 -5.26
CA GLN A 130 -4.70 -13.58 -6.06
C GLN A 130 -3.91 -14.88 -6.24
N GLU A 131 -4.61 -16.00 -6.44
CA GLU A 131 -4.00 -17.27 -6.82
C GLU A 131 -4.07 -17.47 -8.34
N GLN A 132 -2.95 -17.85 -8.94
CA GLN A 132 -2.80 -18.00 -10.39
C GLN A 132 -3.23 -19.41 -10.84
N ASP A 133 -4.16 -19.50 -11.79
CA ASP A 133 -4.41 -20.71 -12.60
C ASP A 133 -3.84 -20.58 -14.03
N THR A 134 -3.32 -19.40 -14.37
CA THR A 134 -2.49 -19.15 -15.55
C THR A 134 -1.47 -18.07 -15.19
N ALA A 135 -0.32 -18.01 -15.88
CA ALA A 135 0.67 -16.98 -15.58
C ALA A 135 0.05 -15.58 -15.71
N GLY A 136 -0.01 -14.83 -14.61
CA GLY A 136 -0.62 -13.50 -14.56
C GLY A 136 -2.15 -13.46 -14.53
N GLY A 137 -2.86 -14.59 -14.39
CA GLY A 137 -4.32 -14.61 -14.48
C GLY A 137 -4.98 -15.91 -14.06
N GLY A 138 -6.23 -16.11 -14.48
CA GLY A 138 -7.03 -17.30 -14.12
C GLY A 138 -7.58 -17.24 -12.70
N PHE A 139 -7.71 -16.06 -12.11
CA PHE A 139 -8.06 -15.90 -10.69
C PHE A 139 -9.45 -16.45 -10.35
N ASP A 140 -9.55 -17.11 -9.19
CA ASP A 140 -10.80 -17.59 -8.59
C ASP A 140 -11.29 -16.65 -7.49
N ALA A 141 -12.59 -16.36 -7.50
CA ALA A 141 -13.26 -15.47 -6.55
C ALA A 141 -13.12 -15.87 -5.06
N ASN A 142 -12.81 -17.13 -4.77
CA ASN A 142 -12.62 -17.64 -3.42
C ASN A 142 -11.15 -17.72 -2.99
N ASN A 143 -10.20 -17.55 -3.92
CA ASN A 143 -8.75 -17.58 -3.67
C ASN A 143 -8.17 -16.16 -3.79
N VAL A 144 -8.61 -15.29 -2.88
CA VAL A 144 -8.33 -13.86 -2.86
C VAL A 144 -7.88 -13.46 -1.47
N LEU A 145 -6.71 -12.81 -1.36
CA LEU A 145 -6.27 -12.22 -0.10
C LEU A 145 -7.10 -10.95 0.11
N GLN A 146 -7.96 -10.98 1.13
CA GLN A 146 -8.77 -9.86 1.59
C GLN A 146 -8.17 -9.32 2.89
N GLY A 147 -7.55 -8.14 2.82
CA GLY A 147 -6.86 -7.56 3.96
C GLY A 147 -5.69 -6.67 3.56
N ARG A 148 -4.66 -6.64 4.41
CA ARG A 148 -3.51 -5.76 4.25
C ARG A 148 -2.22 -6.56 4.22
N ILE A 149 -1.27 -6.09 3.43
CA ILE A 149 0.07 -6.68 3.29
C ILE A 149 1.16 -5.60 3.42
N ASN A 150 2.28 -5.95 4.05
CA ASN A 150 3.40 -5.03 4.23
C ASN A 150 4.74 -5.77 4.35
N ASP A 151 5.86 -5.09 4.05
CA ASP A 151 7.24 -5.61 4.18
C ASP A 151 7.44 -7.03 3.60
N ILE A 152 7.09 -7.20 2.31
CA ILE A 152 7.30 -8.47 1.61
C ILE A 152 8.80 -8.69 1.41
N ARG A 153 9.29 -9.88 1.73
CA ARG A 153 10.70 -10.26 1.67
C ARG A 153 10.84 -11.65 1.08
N ILE A 154 11.76 -11.82 0.13
CA ILE A 154 12.12 -13.12 -0.45
C ILE A 154 13.62 -13.32 -0.30
N PHE A 155 14.04 -14.46 0.24
CA PHE A 155 15.44 -14.83 0.41
C PHE A 155 15.77 -16.13 -0.33
N ASN A 156 16.96 -16.17 -0.92
CA ASN A 156 17.56 -17.36 -1.50
C ASN A 156 18.30 -18.16 -0.41
N GLY A 157 17.55 -19.01 0.27
CA GLY A 157 18.03 -19.79 1.41
C GLY A 157 16.98 -19.90 2.51
N VAL A 158 17.15 -20.89 3.38
CA VAL A 158 16.36 -21.03 4.61
C VAL A 158 16.89 -20.05 5.67
N ARG A 159 16.02 -19.17 6.17
CA ARG A 159 16.32 -18.37 7.37
C ARG A 159 16.18 -19.22 8.63
N THR A 160 17.02 -18.96 9.63
CA THR A 160 16.90 -19.67 10.91
C THR A 160 15.70 -19.15 11.71
N ALA A 161 15.24 -19.95 12.68
CA ALA A 161 14.16 -19.53 13.56
C ALA A 161 14.50 -18.24 14.33
N GLU A 162 15.77 -18.05 14.72
CA GLU A 162 16.22 -16.81 15.38
C GLU A 162 16.17 -15.61 14.44
N GLN A 163 16.55 -15.78 13.16
CA GLN A 163 16.44 -14.71 12.16
C GLN A 163 14.98 -14.31 11.96
N ILE A 164 14.09 -15.28 11.78
CA ILE A 164 12.65 -15.05 11.61
C ILE A 164 12.06 -14.37 12.86
N ALA A 165 12.43 -14.83 14.06
CA ALA A 165 11.97 -14.21 15.30
C ALA A 165 12.48 -12.77 15.47
N ASN A 166 13.70 -12.48 15.03
CA ASN A 166 14.25 -11.12 15.06
C ASN A 166 13.52 -10.20 14.08
N ASP A 167 13.22 -10.68 12.87
CA ASP A 167 12.47 -9.94 11.85
C ASP A 167 11.04 -9.62 12.36
N ALA A 168 10.36 -10.62 12.95
CA ALA A 168 9.01 -10.47 13.53
C ALA A 168 8.95 -9.50 14.73
N ALA A 169 10.06 -9.30 15.44
CA ALA A 169 10.15 -8.33 16.53
C ALA A 169 10.27 -6.87 16.05
N GLY A 170 10.18 -6.62 14.75
CA GLY A 170 10.25 -5.27 14.15
C GLY A 170 11.67 -4.72 14.05
N ASN A 171 12.69 -5.57 14.15
CA ASN A 171 14.07 -5.15 13.92
C ASN A 171 14.30 -4.88 12.43
N ILE A 172 15.23 -3.97 12.13
CA ILE A 172 15.59 -3.64 10.76
C ILE A 172 16.17 -4.90 10.10
N VAL A 173 15.52 -5.34 9.03
CA VAL A 173 16.03 -6.40 8.16
C VAL A 173 17.35 -5.93 7.56
N ASP A 174 18.41 -6.74 7.71
CA ASP A 174 19.71 -6.45 7.11
C ASP A 174 19.60 -6.50 5.58
N THR A 175 19.47 -5.34 4.97
CA THR A 175 19.33 -5.21 3.53
C THR A 175 20.64 -5.40 2.77
N THR A 176 21.77 -5.59 3.48
CA THR A 176 23.06 -5.97 2.87
C THR A 176 23.23 -7.48 2.79
N GLU A 177 22.27 -8.26 3.31
CA GLU A 177 22.30 -9.71 3.23
C GLU A 177 22.29 -10.18 1.77
N SER A 178 23.38 -10.82 1.34
CA SER A 178 23.54 -11.34 -0.03
C SER A 178 22.46 -12.35 -0.47
N ARG A 179 21.73 -12.95 0.48
CA ARG A 179 20.63 -13.87 0.21
C ARG A 179 19.28 -13.16 0.00
N LEU A 180 19.16 -11.88 0.33
CA LEU A 180 17.93 -11.13 0.07
C LEU A 180 17.76 -10.95 -1.44
N VAL A 181 16.69 -11.52 -1.99
CA VAL A 181 16.40 -11.49 -3.43
C VAL A 181 15.62 -10.24 -3.79
N SER A 182 14.53 -9.98 -3.06
CA SER A 182 13.68 -8.80 -3.19
C SER A 182 13.08 -8.41 -1.85
N ARG A 183 12.84 -7.10 -1.67
CA ARG A 183 12.12 -6.55 -0.52
C ARG A 183 11.25 -5.37 -0.94
N TYR A 184 9.99 -5.40 -0.53
CA TYR A 184 9.02 -4.33 -0.78
C TYR A 184 8.53 -3.78 0.56
N PRO A 185 9.16 -2.72 1.08
CA PRO A 185 8.81 -2.12 2.37
C PRO A 185 7.51 -1.31 2.32
N PHE A 186 7.06 -0.96 1.13
CA PHE A 186 5.92 -0.09 0.86
C PHE A 186 6.03 1.31 1.50
N ASN A 187 7.20 1.98 1.39
CA ASN A 187 7.46 3.31 1.96
C ASN A 187 7.61 4.44 0.91
N GLU A 188 7.57 4.12 -0.37
CA GLU A 188 7.55 5.02 -1.53
C GLU A 188 6.11 5.37 -2.01
N GLY A 189 5.96 6.43 -2.81
CA GLY A 189 4.71 6.80 -3.49
C GLY A 189 4.57 6.19 -4.89
N GLY A 190 3.49 6.48 -5.60
CA GLY A 190 3.22 5.97 -6.95
C GLY A 190 2.55 4.58 -7.04
N ASN A 191 2.33 4.12 -8.28
CA ASN A 191 1.67 2.84 -8.60
C ASN A 191 2.64 1.66 -8.78
N VAL A 192 3.91 1.88 -8.45
CA VAL A 192 4.98 0.87 -8.48
C VAL A 192 5.57 0.79 -7.08
N ALA A 193 5.67 -0.42 -6.54
CA ALA A 193 6.43 -0.69 -5.34
C ALA A 193 7.86 -1.09 -5.72
N GLU A 194 8.83 -0.25 -5.37
CA GLU A 194 10.23 -0.45 -5.71
C GLU A 194 10.77 -1.68 -4.96
N ASP A 195 11.44 -2.56 -5.69
CA ASP A 195 12.26 -3.60 -5.06
C ASP A 195 13.50 -2.93 -4.47
N PHE A 196 13.67 -3.01 -3.15
CA PHE A 196 14.85 -2.45 -2.47
C PHE A 196 16.17 -2.98 -3.05
N VAL A 197 16.20 -4.22 -3.55
CA VAL A 197 17.38 -4.84 -4.18
C VAL A 197 17.54 -4.38 -5.65
N GLY A 198 16.49 -3.82 -6.25
CA GLY A 198 16.51 -3.11 -7.53
C GLY A 198 16.35 -3.99 -8.77
N ARG A 199 15.69 -5.15 -8.69
CA ARG A 199 15.56 -6.06 -9.83
C ARG A 199 14.13 -6.38 -10.24
N ASN A 200 13.18 -6.31 -9.31
CA ASN A 200 11.85 -6.89 -9.48
C ASN A 200 10.73 -5.92 -9.03
N ASP A 201 10.72 -4.68 -9.49
CA ASP A 201 9.68 -3.72 -9.06
C ASP A 201 8.26 -4.27 -9.24
N LEU A 202 7.45 -4.15 -8.19
CA LEU A 202 6.08 -4.65 -8.11
C LEU A 202 5.11 -3.62 -8.69
N ARG A 203 4.29 -4.03 -9.66
CA ARG A 203 3.23 -3.16 -10.18
C ARG A 203 1.92 -3.39 -9.43
N LEU A 204 1.22 -2.31 -9.10
CA LEU A 204 -0.06 -2.33 -8.39
C LEU A 204 -1.25 -2.45 -9.36
N GLU A 205 -1.91 -3.60 -9.28
CA GLU A 205 -3.10 -4.12 -9.98
C GLU A 205 -4.48 -3.58 -9.66
N GLY A 206 -5.30 -3.14 -10.61
CA GLY A 206 -6.76 -3.15 -10.39
C GLY A 206 -7.25 -2.31 -9.20
N GLY A 207 -6.72 -1.10 -9.04
CA GLY A 207 -7.23 -0.12 -8.08
C GLY A 207 -6.59 -0.12 -6.69
N VAL A 208 -5.60 -0.99 -6.45
CA VAL A 208 -4.90 -1.14 -5.15
C VAL A 208 -4.61 0.20 -4.47
N ALA A 209 -5.07 0.33 -3.23
CA ALA A 209 -4.78 1.45 -2.36
C ALA A 209 -3.52 1.18 -1.51
N ARG A 210 -2.54 2.08 -1.60
CA ARG A 210 -1.31 2.02 -0.81
C ARG A 210 -1.27 3.15 0.20
N TYR A 211 -1.06 2.78 1.46
CA TYR A 211 -0.85 3.72 2.57
C TYR A 211 0.64 4.00 2.74
N VAL A 212 1.03 5.25 2.48
CA VAL A 212 2.39 5.75 2.64
C VAL A 212 2.42 6.65 3.89
N PRO A 213 2.80 6.11 5.06
CA PRO A 213 2.95 6.93 6.26
C PRO A 213 4.11 7.91 6.07
N SER A 214 3.84 9.19 6.28
CA SER A 214 4.88 10.21 6.36
C SER A 214 5.45 10.31 7.79
N THR A 215 6.59 10.96 7.98
CA THR A 215 7.14 11.21 9.31
C THR A 215 6.38 12.30 10.10
N GLY A 216 5.22 12.77 9.61
CA GLY A 216 4.34 13.73 10.25
C GLY A 216 2.86 13.38 10.06
N ASP A 217 1.96 14.27 10.46
CA ASP A 217 0.50 14.06 10.41
C ASP A 217 -0.09 14.29 9.00
N TYR A 218 0.65 13.96 7.93
CA TYR A 218 0.20 14.18 6.54
C TYR A 218 0.50 12.98 5.65
N ASP A 219 -0.43 12.04 5.65
CA ASP A 219 -0.32 10.80 4.93
C ASP A 219 -1.06 10.86 3.59
N THR A 220 -0.46 10.25 2.57
CA THR A 220 -1.02 10.19 1.22
C THR A 220 -1.41 8.76 0.89
N ALA A 221 -2.67 8.57 0.47
CA ALA A 221 -3.12 7.33 -0.13
C ALA A 221 -2.86 7.38 -1.64
N VAL A 222 -2.15 6.38 -2.15
CA VAL A 222 -1.83 6.31 -3.58
C VAL A 222 -2.67 5.24 -4.27
N PHE A 223 -3.21 5.60 -5.42
CA PHE A 223 -4.07 4.77 -6.26
C PHE A 223 -3.47 4.61 -7.65
N SER A 224 -3.65 3.42 -8.24
CA SER A 224 -3.10 3.13 -9.58
C SER A 224 -3.90 3.75 -10.74
N GLY A 225 -5.18 4.09 -10.54
CA GLY A 225 -6.07 4.69 -11.53
C GLY A 225 -6.14 6.23 -11.49
N LYS A 226 -7.01 6.82 -12.32
CA LYS A 226 -7.30 8.27 -12.30
C LYS A 226 -8.31 8.60 -11.21
N SER A 227 -8.33 9.83 -10.72
CA SER A 227 -9.30 10.31 -9.74
C SER A 227 -10.76 10.01 -10.11
N THR A 228 -11.10 10.07 -11.41
CA THR A 228 -12.45 9.79 -11.93
C THR A 228 -12.84 8.32 -11.91
N ASP A 229 -11.88 7.41 -11.72
CA ASP A 229 -12.14 5.98 -11.57
C ASP A 229 -12.65 5.65 -10.16
N TYR A 230 -12.67 6.61 -9.23
CA TYR A 230 -13.01 6.37 -7.83
C TYR A 230 -14.12 7.31 -7.33
N SER A 231 -14.94 6.81 -6.41
CA SER A 231 -15.77 7.65 -5.53
C SER A 231 -15.18 7.64 -4.13
N ILE A 232 -14.93 8.83 -3.57
CA ILE A 232 -14.39 9.01 -2.22
C ILE A 232 -15.43 9.70 -1.35
N GLN A 233 -15.70 9.11 -0.19
CA GLN A 233 -16.60 9.69 0.81
C GLN A 233 -15.92 9.73 2.17
N GLN A 234 -15.90 10.92 2.79
CA GLN A 234 -15.46 11.05 4.18
C GLN A 234 -16.53 10.51 5.13
N THR A 235 -16.11 9.72 6.11
CA THR A 235 -16.96 9.23 7.19
C THR A 235 -17.05 10.24 8.33
N SER A 236 -18.00 10.04 9.24
CA SER A 236 -18.19 10.93 10.40
C SER A 236 -17.02 10.97 11.39
N ASN A 237 -16.12 9.98 11.34
CA ASN A 237 -14.91 9.92 12.15
C ASN A 237 -13.66 10.39 11.39
N GLY A 238 -13.81 11.00 10.20
CA GLY A 238 -12.71 11.59 9.43
C GLY A 238 -11.95 10.62 8.52
N ASN A 239 -12.30 9.33 8.55
CA ASN A 239 -11.76 8.33 7.62
C ASN A 239 -12.36 8.50 6.22
N TYR A 240 -11.81 7.80 5.23
CA TYR A 240 -12.34 7.81 3.87
C TYR A 240 -12.77 6.43 3.44
N VAL A 241 -13.91 6.37 2.78
CA VAL A 241 -14.42 5.21 2.07
C VAL A 241 -14.18 5.48 0.59
N VAL A 242 -13.36 4.65 -0.04
CA VAL A 242 -13.01 4.76 -1.46
C VAL A 242 -13.58 3.57 -2.20
N ARG A 243 -14.25 3.81 -3.31
CA ARG A 243 -14.84 2.76 -4.14
C ARG A 243 -14.42 2.95 -5.59
N ASP A 244 -13.88 1.90 -6.19
CA ASP A 244 -13.59 1.85 -7.62
C ASP A 244 -14.90 1.82 -8.43
N LEU A 245 -14.94 2.59 -9.50
CA LEU A 245 -16.05 2.75 -10.46
C LEU A 245 -15.76 2.07 -11.80
N SER A 246 -14.50 1.74 -12.08
CA SER A 246 -14.01 1.21 -13.35
C SER A 246 -13.77 -0.32 -13.32
N GLY A 247 -13.93 -0.98 -12.16
CA GLY A 247 -13.72 -2.43 -11.97
C GLY A 247 -14.75 -3.15 -11.10
N ASN A 248 -14.49 -4.45 -10.86
CA ASN A 248 -15.21 -5.28 -9.85
C ASN A 248 -14.57 -5.16 -8.45
N ASP A 249 -13.67 -4.21 -8.29
CA ASP A 249 -13.12 -3.90 -6.98
C ASP A 249 -14.20 -3.25 -6.11
N GLY A 250 -14.14 -3.50 -4.81
CA GLY A 250 -15.16 -3.01 -3.90
C GLY A 250 -14.71 -1.70 -3.27
N THR A 251 -14.83 -1.64 -1.96
CA THR A 251 -14.79 -0.44 -1.12
C THR A 251 -13.65 -0.54 -0.10
N ASP A 252 -12.63 0.29 -0.24
CA ASP A 252 -11.54 0.41 0.72
C ASP A 252 -11.87 1.44 1.80
N THR A 253 -11.43 1.20 3.04
CA THR A 253 -11.49 2.21 4.10
C THR A 253 -10.09 2.68 4.46
N LEU A 254 -9.82 3.97 4.22
CA LEU A 254 -8.57 4.62 4.54
C LEU A 254 -8.66 5.34 5.88
N TYR A 255 -7.60 5.22 6.66
CA TYR A 255 -7.48 5.76 8.01
C TYR A 255 -6.34 6.76 8.04
N SER A 256 -6.54 7.90 8.73
CA SER A 256 -5.51 8.92 8.92
C SER A 256 -4.85 9.34 7.60
N ILE A 257 -5.66 9.67 6.59
CA ILE A 257 -5.17 10.14 5.29
C ILE A 257 -5.53 11.60 5.11
N GLU A 258 -4.60 12.40 4.61
CA GLU A 258 -4.81 13.83 4.36
C GLU A 258 -4.84 14.17 2.87
N ALA A 259 -4.22 13.32 2.03
CA ALA A 259 -4.15 13.51 0.59
C ALA A 259 -4.34 12.21 -0.19
N PHE A 260 -4.73 12.36 -1.45
CA PHE A 260 -4.90 11.27 -2.39
C PHE A 260 -4.01 11.54 -3.59
N GLU A 261 -3.25 10.55 -4.03
CA GLU A 261 -2.48 10.61 -5.26
C GLU A 261 -3.02 9.59 -6.24
N PHE A 262 -3.40 10.07 -7.42
CA PHE A 262 -3.90 9.28 -8.54
C PHE A 262 -2.99 9.45 -9.74
N ALA A 263 -3.21 8.67 -10.78
CA ALA A 263 -2.49 8.76 -12.05
C ALA A 263 -2.64 10.14 -12.73
N ASP A 264 -3.66 10.92 -12.39
CA ASP A 264 -3.92 12.27 -12.92
C ASP A 264 -3.57 13.42 -11.95
N GLY A 265 -2.92 13.13 -10.82
CA GLY A 265 -2.34 14.14 -9.92
C GLY A 265 -2.67 13.93 -8.45
N LYS A 266 -2.27 14.91 -7.62
CA LYS A 266 -2.60 14.93 -6.19
C LYS A 266 -3.90 15.68 -5.93
N PHE A 267 -4.66 15.19 -4.97
CA PHE A 267 -5.97 15.68 -4.60
C PHE A 267 -6.13 15.70 -3.09
N ARG A 268 -7.06 16.52 -2.62
CA ARG A 268 -7.40 16.68 -1.21
C ARG A 268 -8.88 16.89 -1.03
N MET A 269 -9.44 16.41 0.09
CA MET A 269 -10.80 16.79 0.47
C MET A 269 -10.84 18.23 0.96
N VAL A 270 -11.76 19.02 0.40
CA VAL A 270 -12.10 20.37 0.88
C VAL A 270 -13.60 20.44 1.03
N GLU A 271 -14.09 20.54 2.27
CA GLU A 271 -15.52 20.63 2.59
C GLU A 271 -16.38 19.52 1.94
N GLY A 272 -15.82 18.31 1.84
CA GLY A 272 -16.50 17.13 1.28
C GLY A 272 -16.36 16.93 -0.23
N GLU A 273 -15.61 17.79 -0.93
CA GLU A 273 -15.30 17.61 -2.36
C GLU A 273 -13.83 17.25 -2.60
N LEU A 274 -13.58 16.36 -3.57
CA LEU A 274 -12.24 16.01 -4.04
C LEU A 274 -11.72 17.11 -4.95
N VAL A 275 -10.68 17.81 -4.51
CA VAL A 275 -10.11 18.96 -5.23
C VAL A 275 -8.66 18.67 -5.59
N ALA A 276 -8.29 18.92 -6.85
CA ALA A 276 -6.91 18.82 -7.30
C ALA A 276 -6.02 19.83 -6.57
N VAL A 277 -4.85 19.39 -6.11
CA VAL A 277 -3.89 20.24 -5.42
C VAL A 277 -3.09 21.04 -6.45
N ASN A 278 -3.09 22.36 -6.29
CA ASN A 278 -2.17 23.24 -7.02
C ASN A 278 -0.82 23.23 -6.29
N GLU A 279 0.10 22.41 -6.80
CA GLU A 279 1.43 22.21 -6.21
C GLU A 279 2.44 23.25 -6.71
N GLY A 280 3.22 23.77 -5.78
CA GLY A 280 4.39 24.61 -6.01
C GLY A 280 5.61 23.81 -6.42
N SER A 281 6.76 24.46 -6.41
CA SER A 281 8.04 23.85 -6.77
C SER A 281 8.94 23.70 -5.55
N HIS A 282 10.26 23.51 -5.74
CA HIS A 282 11.23 23.67 -4.64
C HIS A 282 11.75 25.12 -4.57
N GLU A 283 11.28 25.99 -5.45
CA GLU A 283 11.53 27.42 -5.50
C GLU A 283 10.24 28.20 -5.17
N ALA A 284 10.40 29.49 -4.88
CA ALA A 284 9.28 30.38 -4.54
C ALA A 284 8.18 30.39 -5.62
N SER A 285 6.97 30.07 -5.21
CA SER A 285 5.76 30.02 -6.02
C SER A 285 4.77 31.10 -5.57
N VAL A 286 3.97 31.61 -6.51
CA VAL A 286 2.87 32.55 -6.21
C VAL A 286 1.56 31.95 -6.65
N PHE A 287 0.63 31.83 -5.71
CA PHE A 287 -0.70 31.27 -5.91
C PHE A 287 -1.74 32.38 -5.88
N HIS A 288 -2.68 32.31 -6.81
CA HIS A 288 -3.85 33.18 -6.84
C HIS A 288 -5.10 32.34 -6.57
N VAL A 289 -5.91 32.78 -5.62
CA VAL A 289 -7.18 32.13 -5.29
C VAL A 289 -8.30 32.63 -6.21
N SER A 290 -9.33 31.82 -6.35
CA SER A 290 -10.53 32.08 -7.15
C SER A 290 -11.77 31.53 -6.45
N SER A 291 -12.95 31.64 -7.06
CA SER A 291 -14.18 31.10 -6.46
C SER A 291 -14.17 29.57 -6.41
N GLY A 292 -14.89 28.98 -5.46
CA GLY A 292 -15.05 27.52 -5.32
C GLY A 292 -14.05 26.89 -4.33
N PHE A 293 -13.98 25.56 -4.33
CA PHE A 293 -13.08 24.81 -3.45
C PHE A 293 -11.71 24.62 -4.09
N GLN A 294 -10.66 24.89 -3.32
CA GLN A 294 -9.28 24.90 -3.79
C GLN A 294 -8.35 24.25 -2.76
N ALA A 295 -7.31 23.58 -3.25
CA ALA A 295 -6.21 23.06 -2.44
C ALA A 295 -4.88 23.58 -2.99
N VAL A 296 -4.02 24.11 -2.12
CA VAL A 296 -2.71 24.66 -2.45
C VAL A 296 -1.66 24.01 -1.57
N ASP A 297 -0.58 23.55 -2.18
CA ASP A 297 0.63 23.11 -1.48
C ASP A 297 1.84 23.82 -2.09
N GLY A 298 2.52 24.69 -1.35
CA GLY A 298 3.71 25.39 -1.85
C GLY A 298 4.93 24.48 -2.07
N ALA A 299 4.90 23.26 -1.54
CA ALA A 299 6.00 22.31 -1.52
C ALA A 299 7.25 22.88 -0.81
N GLY A 300 8.27 23.30 -1.55
CA GLY A 300 9.51 23.85 -0.98
C GLY A 300 9.79 25.25 -1.49
N GLY A 301 10.51 26.05 -0.70
CA GLY A 301 10.84 27.41 -1.07
C GLY A 301 10.25 28.41 -0.09
N THR A 302 9.91 29.60 -0.57
CA THR A 302 9.22 30.63 0.21
C THR A 302 8.06 31.12 -0.62
N ASP A 303 6.91 30.55 -0.36
CA ASP A 303 5.75 30.64 -1.22
C ASP A 303 4.81 31.76 -0.76
N THR A 304 4.03 32.28 -1.70
CA THR A 304 3.03 33.32 -1.43
C THR A 304 1.68 32.93 -2.00
N ILE A 305 0.64 33.01 -1.19
CA ILE A 305 -0.74 32.95 -1.66
C ILE A 305 -1.39 34.34 -1.56
N GLN A 306 -2.05 34.76 -2.63
CA GLN A 306 -2.67 36.07 -2.74
C GLN A 306 -4.19 35.97 -2.72
N PHE A 307 -4.80 36.72 -1.81
CA PHE A 307 -6.24 36.93 -1.67
C PHE A 307 -6.65 38.30 -2.21
N THR A 308 -7.89 38.43 -2.66
CA THR A 308 -8.42 39.67 -3.25
C THR A 308 -8.96 40.66 -2.21
N GLY A 309 -9.32 40.16 -1.03
CA GLY A 309 -9.86 40.92 0.11
C GLY A 309 -8.91 41.11 1.28
N SER A 310 -9.38 41.80 2.31
CA SER A 310 -8.66 42.07 3.56
C SER A 310 -8.72 40.89 4.52
N LEU A 311 -7.80 40.73 5.46
CA LEU A 311 -7.82 39.59 6.40
C LEU A 311 -9.17 39.44 7.14
N THR A 312 -9.87 40.54 7.43
CA THR A 312 -11.18 40.51 8.10
C THR A 312 -12.31 39.92 7.25
N ASP A 313 -12.10 39.76 5.95
CA ASP A 313 -13.04 39.14 5.01
C ASP A 313 -13.03 37.60 5.09
N TYR A 314 -12.10 37.00 5.85
CA TYR A 314 -11.91 35.54 5.89
C TYR A 314 -12.07 34.95 7.29
N SER A 315 -12.48 33.67 7.36
CA SER A 315 -12.05 32.80 8.45
C SER A 315 -10.72 32.18 8.09
N VAL A 316 -9.82 32.05 9.07
CA VAL A 316 -8.64 31.20 8.98
C VAL A 316 -8.69 30.21 10.13
N VAL A 317 -8.66 28.91 9.82
CA VAL A 317 -8.72 27.83 10.80
C VAL A 317 -7.57 26.88 10.56
N LYS A 318 -6.75 26.62 11.59
CA LYS A 318 -5.75 25.57 11.53
C LYS A 318 -6.41 24.21 11.72
N VAL A 319 -6.17 23.29 10.78
CA VAL A 319 -6.66 21.91 10.85
C VAL A 319 -5.59 20.97 11.42
N SER A 320 -5.98 19.74 11.77
CA SER A 320 -5.14 18.80 12.54
C SER A 320 -3.81 18.45 11.88
N ASP A 321 -3.77 18.41 10.55
CA ASP A 321 -2.57 18.10 9.77
C ASP A 321 -1.59 19.29 9.63
N GLY A 322 -1.89 20.41 10.30
CA GLY A 322 -1.11 21.64 10.29
C GLY A 322 -1.45 22.62 9.17
N SER A 323 -2.32 22.25 8.22
CA SER A 323 -2.75 23.14 7.13
C SER A 323 -3.67 24.25 7.64
N LEU A 324 -3.84 25.31 6.85
CA LEU A 324 -4.84 26.36 7.09
C LEU A 324 -6.02 26.19 6.14
N LEU A 325 -7.23 26.14 6.70
CA LEU A 325 -8.49 26.28 5.98
C LEU A 325 -8.92 27.76 6.01
N VAL A 326 -8.90 28.39 4.84
CA VAL A 326 -9.27 29.79 4.66
C VAL A 326 -10.61 29.86 3.92
N THR A 327 -11.60 30.52 4.52
CA THR A 327 -12.96 30.65 3.95
C THR A 327 -13.27 32.11 3.72
N ASP A 328 -13.58 32.50 2.49
CA ASP A 328 -14.04 33.83 2.13
C ASP A 328 -15.51 34.05 2.58
N ARG A 329 -15.71 35.05 3.45
CA ARG A 329 -17.00 35.38 4.06
C ARG A 329 -17.73 36.51 3.33
N ARG A 330 -17.16 37.05 2.26
CA ARG A 330 -17.81 38.08 1.46
C ARG A 330 -18.97 37.50 0.66
N PRO A 331 -19.95 38.34 0.26
CA PRO A 331 -20.96 37.94 -0.72
C PRO A 331 -20.31 37.34 -1.97
N ASP A 332 -20.91 36.25 -2.46
CA ASP A 332 -20.45 35.47 -3.63
C ASP A 332 -19.09 34.78 -3.50
N SER A 333 -18.43 34.88 -2.32
CA SER A 333 -17.15 34.23 -1.98
C SER A 333 -16.15 34.21 -3.16
N PRO A 334 -15.70 35.37 -3.65
CA PRO A 334 -14.86 35.46 -4.85
C PRO A 334 -13.54 34.70 -4.75
N ASP A 335 -13.06 34.43 -3.53
CA ASP A 335 -11.86 33.62 -3.26
C ASP A 335 -12.19 32.22 -2.70
N GLY A 336 -13.47 31.90 -2.53
CA GLY A 336 -13.96 30.56 -2.19
C GLY A 336 -13.50 30.02 -0.84
N VAL A 337 -13.24 28.72 -0.80
CA VAL A 337 -12.63 28.02 0.35
C VAL A 337 -11.35 27.36 -0.10
N VAL A 338 -10.26 27.62 0.61
CA VAL A 338 -8.93 27.17 0.25
C VAL A 338 -8.31 26.44 1.42
N VAL A 339 -7.84 25.22 1.20
CA VAL A 339 -6.93 24.55 2.14
C VAL A 339 -5.48 24.75 1.67
N ILE A 340 -4.62 25.20 2.58
CA ILE A 340 -3.29 25.71 2.24
C ILE A 340 -2.25 25.02 3.11
N ARG A 341 -1.23 24.46 2.47
CA ARG A 341 -0.07 23.81 3.09
C ARG A 341 1.23 24.36 2.52
N ASN A 342 2.29 24.35 3.32
CA ASN A 342 3.65 24.76 2.93
C ASN A 342 3.70 26.13 2.22
N VAL A 343 2.99 27.12 2.76
CA VAL A 343 3.04 28.50 2.25
C VAL A 343 3.40 29.44 3.39
N GLU A 344 4.42 30.26 3.19
CA GLU A 344 4.96 31.15 4.22
C GLU A 344 4.27 32.52 4.25
N ASN A 345 3.84 33.02 3.09
CA ASN A 345 3.36 34.38 2.90
C ASN A 345 1.89 34.41 2.46
N TYR A 346 1.06 35.16 3.19
CA TYR A 346 -0.36 35.33 2.91
C TYR A 346 -0.63 36.81 2.59
N LEU A 347 -0.77 37.12 1.30
CA LEU A 347 -0.97 38.49 0.82
C LEU A 347 -2.46 38.81 0.75
N PHE A 348 -2.93 39.65 1.67
CA PHE A 348 -4.28 40.22 1.67
C PHE A 348 -4.26 41.65 1.10
N SER A 349 -5.43 42.19 0.77
CA SER A 349 -5.55 43.57 0.28
C SER A 349 -5.14 44.62 1.32
N ASP A 350 -5.18 44.28 2.61
CA ASP A 350 -4.75 45.12 3.73
C ASP A 350 -3.32 44.81 4.22
N GLY A 351 -2.59 43.92 3.53
CA GLY A 351 -1.17 43.71 3.72
C GLY A 351 -0.76 42.23 3.81
N LEU A 352 0.57 42.03 3.88
CA LEU A 352 1.17 40.72 4.04
C LEU A 352 1.01 40.19 5.49
N ARG A 353 0.79 38.89 5.63
CA ARG A 353 0.87 38.13 6.88
C ARG A 353 1.80 36.94 6.68
N MET A 354 2.49 36.56 7.74
CA MET A 354 3.31 35.34 7.77
C MET A 354 2.47 34.18 8.26
N HIS A 355 2.81 32.95 7.86
CA HIS A 355 2.15 31.74 8.37
C HIS A 355 2.10 31.71 9.92
N SER A 356 3.14 32.19 10.59
CA SER A 356 3.23 32.26 12.05
C SER A 356 2.22 33.19 12.72
N ASP A 357 1.51 34.00 11.94
CA ASP A 357 0.47 34.91 12.45
C ASP A 357 -0.88 34.18 12.68
N PHE A 358 -0.99 32.89 12.31
CA PHE A 358 -2.22 32.09 12.34
C PHE A 358 -2.18 30.88 13.28
#